data_AF-A0A2T1EH78-F1
#
_entry.id   AF-A0A2T1EH78-F1
#
_cell.length_a   1.000
_cell.length_b   1.000
_cell.length_c   1.000
_cell.angle_alpha   90.00
_cell.angle_beta   90.00
_cell.angle_gamma   90.00
#
_symmetry.space_group_name_H-M   'P 1'
#
loop_
_entity.id
_entity.type
_entity.pdbx_description
1 polymer ?
#
loop_
_entity_poly.entity_id
_entity_poly.type
_entity_poly.pdbx_seq_one_letter_code
_entity_poly.pdbx_strand_id
1 'polypeptide(L)'
;MLSHSNLAQRSTALEAELAALKEAGDYLIGVRIERSPAGGSASKAAKEECKYARLRAGRGKLLPNGKKSLYIPVAQIAHYEAACDRGKQVQQLERQIECLKTQIWKLEQSQYRHWDDKSRKPRRHRKLALPVAHQPSAIIEVEPPLLASAPAAILVLYRQADDTPVHAVAAEVWQGEQKIIEVKPVHCMGMRADRVADYIKTLLSDLHQRFAVTRFEDVIKEMPVQQCPIPSCPLKNDR
;
A
#
# COMPACT_ATOMS: atom_id res chain seq x y z
N MET A 1 -5.67 18.12 -12.95
CA MET A 1 -5.11 17.27 -11.88
C MET A 1 -4.94 15.87 -12.46
N LEU A 2 -3.78 15.25 -12.32
CA LEU A 2 -3.58 13.87 -12.78
C LEU A 2 -4.43 12.93 -11.90
N SER A 3 -5.19 12.01 -12.50
CA SER A 3 -5.98 11.03 -11.77
C SER A 3 -5.08 10.03 -11.04
N HIS A 4 -5.57 9.44 -9.94
CA HIS A 4 -4.84 8.38 -9.19
C HIS A 4 -4.40 7.24 -10.12
N SER A 5 -5.28 6.83 -11.04
CA SER A 5 -4.98 5.84 -12.09
C SER A 5 -3.80 6.23 -12.98
N ASN A 6 -3.67 7.51 -13.35
CA ASN A 6 -2.57 7.99 -14.20
C ASN A 6 -1.24 7.99 -13.44
N LEU A 7 -1.25 8.40 -12.17
CA LEU A 7 -0.06 8.35 -11.31
C LEU A 7 0.42 6.91 -11.08
N ALA A 8 -0.51 5.98 -10.86
CA ALA A 8 -0.20 4.56 -10.71
C ALA A 8 0.41 3.98 -12.00
N GLN A 9 -0.22 4.23 -13.16
CA GLN A 9 0.31 3.81 -14.46
C GLN A 9 1.72 4.37 -14.73
N ARG A 10 1.95 5.63 -14.39
CA ARG A 10 3.27 6.26 -14.52
C ARG A 10 4.30 5.64 -13.59
N SER A 11 3.94 5.32 -12.34
CA SER A 11 4.82 4.62 -11.41
C SER A 11 5.22 3.25 -11.96
N THR A 12 4.26 2.47 -12.46
CA THR A 12 4.53 1.15 -13.04
C THR A 12 5.40 1.22 -14.29
N ALA A 13 5.21 2.24 -15.13
CA ALA A 13 6.03 2.44 -16.32
C ALA A 13 7.50 2.77 -15.96
N LEU A 14 7.71 3.66 -14.98
CA LEU A 14 9.07 3.97 -14.51
C LEU A 14 9.74 2.78 -13.80
N GLU A 15 8.98 1.94 -13.10
CA GLU A 15 9.49 0.70 -12.51
C GLU A 15 9.95 -0.30 -13.58
N ALA A 16 9.23 -0.41 -14.69
CA ALA A 16 9.63 -1.22 -15.83
C ALA A 16 10.90 -0.66 -16.52
N GLU A 17 10.99 0.66 -16.70
CA GLU A 17 12.19 1.31 -17.25
C GLU A 17 13.42 1.11 -16.33
N LEU A 18 13.22 1.23 -15.01
CA LEU A 18 14.25 0.97 -14.01
C LEU A 18 14.75 -0.49 -14.08
N ALA A 19 13.84 -1.45 -14.23
CA ALA A 19 14.19 -2.86 -14.37
C ALA A 19 15.02 -3.11 -15.63
N ALA A 20 14.57 -2.59 -16.79
CA ALA A 20 15.29 -2.70 -18.05
C ALA A 20 16.71 -2.08 -17.96
N LEU A 21 16.85 -0.92 -17.29
CA LEU A 21 18.15 -0.29 -17.06
C LEU A 21 19.10 -1.11 -16.18
N LYS A 22 18.55 -1.80 -15.16
CA LYS A 22 19.33 -2.69 -14.28
C LYS A 22 19.75 -3.98 -15.00
N GLU A 23 18.93 -4.47 -15.94
CA GLU A 23 19.25 -5.65 -16.76
C GLU A 23 20.24 -5.35 -17.89
N ALA A 24 20.27 -4.11 -18.40
CA ALA A 24 21.17 -3.70 -19.48
C ALA A 24 22.67 -3.75 -19.12
N GLY A 25 23.02 -3.83 -17.84
CA GLY A 25 24.38 -4.08 -17.37
C GLY A 25 24.75 -3.36 -16.08
N ASP A 26 26.04 -3.44 -15.73
CA ASP A 26 26.55 -2.90 -14.46
C ASP A 26 26.30 -1.39 -14.32
N TYR A 27 25.96 -0.95 -13.11
CA TYR A 27 25.75 0.45 -12.80
C TYR A 27 26.47 0.84 -11.51
N LEU A 28 26.96 2.08 -11.45
CA LEU A 28 27.72 2.61 -10.32
C LEU A 28 27.10 3.91 -9.82
N ILE A 29 26.55 3.88 -8.60
CA ILE A 29 25.84 5.03 -8.02
C ILE A 29 26.78 5.89 -7.19
N GLY A 30 26.83 7.19 -7.51
CA GLY A 30 27.64 8.16 -6.76
C GLY A 30 29.14 7.92 -6.91
N VAL A 31 29.55 7.41 -8.07
CA VAL A 31 30.93 7.18 -8.44
C VAL A 31 31.30 8.14 -9.56
N ARG A 32 32.55 8.61 -9.59
CA ARG A 32 33.09 9.44 -10.68
C ARG A 32 34.44 8.92 -11.15
N ILE A 33 34.75 9.20 -12.40
CA ILE A 33 36.03 8.88 -13.01
C ILE A 33 36.86 10.17 -13.04
N GLU A 34 38.08 10.07 -12.53
CA GLU A 34 39.08 11.13 -12.59
C GLU A 34 40.20 10.68 -13.52
N ARG A 35 40.39 11.41 -14.62
CA ARG A 35 41.52 11.22 -15.54
C ARG A 35 42.74 11.96 -14.98
N SER A 36 43.23 11.51 -13.84
CA SER A 36 44.41 12.09 -13.19
C SER A 36 45.59 11.14 -13.33
N PRO A 37 46.81 11.65 -13.63
CA PRO A 37 48.01 10.83 -13.62
C PRO A 37 48.21 10.17 -12.26
N ALA A 38 48.84 8.98 -12.23
CA ALA A 38 49.00 8.20 -11.01
C ALA A 38 49.84 8.94 -9.97
N GLY A 39 49.24 9.39 -8.86
CA GLY A 39 49.95 10.08 -7.78
C GLY A 39 50.77 9.14 -6.87
N GLY A 40 51.68 9.70 -6.06
CA GLY A 40 52.39 8.97 -4.99
C GLY A 40 53.62 8.19 -5.44
N SER A 41 53.78 6.95 -4.96
CA SER A 41 54.92 6.04 -5.24
C SER A 41 54.84 5.34 -6.61
N ALA A 42 53.89 5.73 -7.47
CA ALA A 42 53.82 5.23 -8.84
C ALA A 42 55.10 5.59 -9.62
N SER A 43 55.51 4.69 -10.54
CA SER A 43 56.69 4.88 -11.38
C SER A 43 56.56 6.16 -12.23
N LYS A 44 57.70 6.76 -12.61
CA LYS A 44 57.73 7.97 -13.47
C LYS A 44 56.96 7.76 -14.78
N ALA A 45 57.14 6.60 -15.42
CA ALA A 45 56.41 6.23 -16.64
C ALA A 45 54.88 6.23 -16.42
N ALA A 46 54.39 5.68 -15.31
CA ALA A 46 52.95 5.67 -15.01
C ALA A 46 52.35 7.07 -14.75
N LYS A 47 53.18 8.03 -14.31
CA LYS A 47 52.80 9.43 -14.13
C LYS A 47 52.73 10.18 -15.45
N GLU A 48 53.66 9.92 -16.36
CA GLU A 48 53.79 10.62 -17.64
C GLU A 48 52.82 10.09 -18.69
N GLU A 49 52.59 8.77 -18.73
CA GLU A 49 51.81 8.13 -19.80
C GLU A 49 50.30 8.04 -19.50
N CYS A 50 49.83 8.51 -18.34
CA CYS A 50 48.41 8.46 -17.93
C CYS A 50 47.73 7.11 -18.18
N LYS A 51 48.45 5.98 -18.02
CA LYS A 51 47.98 4.62 -18.34
C LYS A 51 46.71 4.18 -17.59
N TYR A 52 46.38 4.88 -16.51
CA TYR A 52 45.25 4.56 -15.65
C TYR A 52 44.43 5.81 -15.35
N ALA A 53 43.11 5.64 -15.31
CA ALA A 53 42.20 6.57 -14.67
C ALA A 53 41.87 6.09 -13.25
N ARG A 54 41.31 6.98 -12.43
CA ARG A 54 40.92 6.67 -11.05
C ARG A 54 39.42 6.76 -10.90
N LEU A 55 38.80 5.63 -10.58
CA LEU A 55 37.42 5.54 -10.12
C LEU A 55 37.38 5.97 -8.64
N ARG A 56 36.51 6.92 -8.27
CA ARG A 56 36.32 7.36 -6.89
C ARG A 56 34.86 7.27 -6.46
N ALA A 57 34.64 6.64 -5.31
CA ALA A 57 33.34 6.67 -4.65
C ALA A 57 33.09 8.03 -4.00
N GLY A 58 31.83 8.48 -4.01
CA GLY A 58 31.38 9.68 -3.33
C GLY A 58 31.49 9.58 -1.80
N ARG A 59 31.28 10.72 -1.12
CA ARG A 59 31.36 10.80 0.34
C ARG A 59 30.43 9.77 1.00
N GLY A 60 30.97 9.01 1.95
CA GLY A 60 30.22 7.98 2.70
C GLY A 60 29.91 6.71 1.92
N LYS A 61 30.42 6.56 0.70
CA LYS A 61 30.22 5.36 -0.14
C LYS A 61 31.53 4.62 -0.36
N LEU A 62 31.43 3.32 -0.64
CA LEU A 62 32.54 2.47 -1.03
C LEU A 62 32.24 1.87 -2.41
N LEU A 63 33.31 1.54 -3.14
CA LEU A 63 33.22 0.77 -4.37
C LEU A 63 32.89 -0.70 -4.04
N PRO A 64 32.53 -1.54 -5.03
CA PRO A 64 32.23 -2.97 -4.80
C PRO A 64 33.36 -3.75 -4.12
N ASN A 65 34.60 -3.29 -4.27
CA ASN A 65 35.77 -3.87 -3.62
C ASN A 65 36.00 -3.38 -2.17
N GLY A 66 35.05 -2.64 -1.59
CA GLY A 66 35.16 -2.07 -0.24
C GLY A 66 36.12 -0.88 -0.11
N LYS A 67 36.74 -0.41 -1.21
CA LYS A 67 37.69 0.72 -1.19
C LYS A 67 37.03 2.02 -1.65
N LYS A 68 37.60 3.16 -1.25
CA LYS A 68 37.16 4.49 -1.71
C LYS A 68 37.56 4.82 -3.15
N SER A 69 38.58 4.14 -3.68
CA SER A 69 39.04 4.35 -5.04
C SER A 69 39.67 3.11 -5.65
N LEU A 70 39.60 3.01 -6.97
CA LEU A 70 40.17 1.95 -7.78
C LEU A 70 40.85 2.56 -9.01
N TYR A 71 42.05 2.10 -9.34
CA TYR A 71 42.69 2.45 -10.61
C TYR A 71 42.15 1.53 -11.70
N ILE A 72 41.75 2.12 -12.82
CA ILE A 72 41.20 1.42 -13.98
C ILE A 72 42.06 1.72 -15.21
N PRO A 73 42.32 0.76 -16.10
CA PRO A 73 43.02 1.02 -17.36
C PRO A 73 42.26 2.02 -18.23
N VAL A 74 42.98 2.86 -18.98
CA VAL A 74 42.36 3.84 -19.89
C VAL A 74 41.41 3.17 -20.90
N ALA A 75 41.76 1.98 -21.38
CA ALA A 75 40.92 1.19 -22.30
C ALA A 75 39.53 0.85 -21.73
N GLN A 76 39.39 0.78 -20.41
CA GLN A 76 38.12 0.46 -19.74
C GLN A 76 37.32 1.70 -19.32
N ILE A 77 37.82 2.91 -19.57
CA ILE A 77 37.14 4.16 -19.17
C ILE A 77 35.72 4.21 -19.71
N ALA A 78 35.54 3.92 -21.01
CA ALA A 78 34.22 3.98 -21.65
C ALA A 78 33.20 3.04 -20.98
N HIS A 79 33.64 1.85 -20.57
CA HIS A 79 32.80 0.89 -19.84
C HIS A 79 32.35 1.45 -18.48
N TYR A 80 33.27 2.02 -17.71
CA TYR A 80 32.95 2.61 -16.41
C TYR A 80 32.18 3.93 -16.53
N GLU A 81 32.40 4.73 -17.57
CA GLU A 81 31.63 5.94 -17.87
C GLU A 81 30.16 5.55 -18.11
N ALA A 82 29.91 4.56 -18.97
CA ALA A 82 28.58 4.02 -19.21
C ALA A 82 27.93 3.48 -17.92
N ALA A 83 28.68 2.77 -17.07
CA ALA A 83 28.18 2.29 -15.79
C ALA A 83 27.84 3.44 -14.81
N CYS A 84 28.63 4.51 -14.79
CA CYS A 84 28.34 5.70 -13.97
C CYS A 84 27.10 6.44 -14.47
N ASP A 85 26.93 6.56 -15.79
CA ASP A 85 25.76 7.23 -16.38
C ASP A 85 24.48 6.43 -16.16
N ARG A 86 24.52 5.11 -16.32
CA ARG A 86 23.43 4.21 -15.89
C ARG A 86 23.10 4.40 -14.41
N GLY A 87 24.13 4.49 -13.56
CA GLY A 87 23.95 4.72 -12.13
C GLY A 87 23.22 6.02 -11.80
N LYS A 88 23.48 7.11 -12.55
CA LYS A 88 22.75 8.38 -12.42
C LYS A 88 21.29 8.24 -12.85
N GLN A 89 21.04 7.57 -13.97
CA GLN A 89 19.68 7.33 -14.49
C GLN A 89 18.86 6.48 -13.51
N VAL A 90 19.42 5.39 -13.00
CA VAL A 90 18.83 4.56 -11.94
C VAL A 90 18.44 5.41 -10.74
N GLN A 91 19.36 6.24 -10.23
CA GLN A 91 19.09 7.10 -9.08
C GLN A 91 17.99 8.13 -9.36
N GLN A 92 17.94 8.67 -10.58
CA GLN A 92 16.91 9.62 -10.99
C GLN A 92 15.52 8.97 -11.06
N LEU A 93 15.43 7.79 -11.67
CA LEU A 93 14.18 7.02 -11.77
C LEU A 93 13.69 6.59 -10.38
N GLU A 94 14.56 6.08 -9.52
CA GLU A 94 14.21 5.71 -8.14
C GLU A 94 13.62 6.91 -7.38
N ARG A 95 14.23 8.11 -7.51
CA ARG A 95 13.70 9.32 -6.91
C ARG A 95 12.33 9.72 -7.47
N GLN A 96 12.12 9.57 -8.78
CA GLN A 96 10.84 9.88 -9.41
C GLN A 96 9.74 8.92 -8.95
N ILE A 97 10.04 7.62 -8.87
CA ILE A 97 9.13 6.58 -8.35
C ILE A 97 8.76 6.91 -6.90
N GLU A 98 9.72 7.23 -6.04
CA GLU A 98 9.48 7.60 -4.64
C GLU A 98 8.54 8.82 -4.51
N CYS A 99 8.76 9.84 -5.34
CA CYS A 99 7.90 11.01 -5.40
C CYS A 99 6.47 10.66 -5.83
N LEU A 100 6.30 9.82 -6.85
CA LEU A 100 4.98 9.38 -7.31
C LEU A 100 4.27 8.53 -6.25
N LYS A 101 4.97 7.57 -5.62
CA LYS A 101 4.43 6.77 -4.52
C LYS A 101 3.96 7.64 -3.35
N THR A 102 4.74 8.65 -3.00
CA THR A 102 4.35 9.62 -1.97
C THR A 102 3.10 10.41 -2.37
N GLN A 103 2.97 10.80 -3.63
CA GLN A 103 1.78 11.49 -4.13
C GLN A 103 0.54 10.59 -4.09
N ILE A 104 0.67 9.35 -4.55
CA ILE A 104 -0.39 8.33 -4.51
C ILE A 104 -0.86 8.12 -3.07
N TRP A 105 0.07 7.91 -2.14
CA TRP A 105 -0.24 7.73 -0.72
C TRP A 105 -0.99 8.93 -0.12
N LYS A 106 -0.56 10.17 -0.44
CA LYS A 106 -1.27 11.38 0.02
C LYS A 106 -2.70 11.46 -0.53
N LEU A 107 -2.90 11.09 -1.79
CA LEU A 107 -4.23 11.05 -2.39
C LEU A 107 -5.11 9.98 -1.74
N GLU A 108 -4.57 8.78 -1.51
CA GLU A 108 -5.28 7.70 -0.81
C GLU A 108 -5.69 8.11 0.60
N GLN A 109 -4.79 8.74 1.36
CA GLN A 109 -5.12 9.28 2.68
C GLN A 109 -6.22 10.35 2.63
N SER A 110 -6.18 11.25 1.63
CA SER A 110 -7.20 12.28 1.48
C SER A 110 -8.57 11.70 1.12
N GLN A 111 -8.60 10.69 0.26
CA GLN A 111 -9.82 9.97 -0.11
C GLN A 111 -10.38 9.22 1.10
N TYR A 112 -9.52 8.56 1.89
CA TYR A 112 -9.91 7.90 3.13
C TYR A 112 -10.53 8.88 4.15
N ARG A 113 -9.89 10.04 4.37
CA ARG A 113 -10.43 11.09 5.28
C ARG A 113 -11.77 11.66 4.81
N HIS A 114 -11.90 11.92 3.51
CA HIS A 114 -13.15 12.42 2.94
C HIS A 114 -14.26 11.37 2.98
N TRP A 115 -13.91 10.09 2.89
CA TRP A 115 -14.83 8.98 3.10
C TRP A 115 -15.31 8.92 4.56
N ASP A 116 -14.41 9.02 5.56
CA ASP A 116 -14.78 9.11 6.99
C ASP A 116 -15.69 10.32 7.28
N ASP A 117 -15.36 11.51 6.74
CA ASP A 117 -16.19 12.71 6.89
C ASP A 117 -17.58 12.55 6.26
N LYS A 118 -17.68 11.91 5.09
CA LYS A 118 -18.97 11.63 4.44
C LYS A 118 -19.79 10.59 5.20
N SER A 119 -19.14 9.59 5.79
CA SER A 119 -19.78 8.56 6.62
C SER A 119 -20.23 9.10 7.99
N ARG A 120 -19.58 10.15 8.52
CA ARG A 120 -19.98 10.85 9.75
C ARG A 120 -21.13 11.86 9.55
N LYS A 121 -21.30 12.42 8.36
CA LYS A 121 -22.30 13.47 8.06
C LYS A 121 -23.80 13.05 8.11
N PRO A 122 -24.22 11.78 7.95
CA PRO A 122 -25.63 11.41 8.13
C PRO A 122 -26.07 11.48 9.60
N ARG A 123 -25.13 11.44 10.56
CA ARG A 123 -25.44 11.40 12.00
C ARG A 123 -25.68 12.77 12.64
N ARG A 124 -25.27 13.88 11.99
CA ARG A 124 -25.44 15.23 12.57
C ARG A 124 -26.77 15.91 12.22
N HIS A 125 -27.38 15.58 11.09
CA HIS A 125 -28.69 16.15 10.74
C HIS A 125 -29.90 15.43 11.36
N ARG A 126 -29.72 14.25 11.98
CA ARG A 126 -30.81 13.51 12.64
C ARG A 126 -31.03 13.87 14.13
N LYS A 127 -30.27 14.82 14.69
CA LYS A 127 -30.41 15.24 16.11
C LYS A 127 -31.13 16.59 16.32
N LEU A 128 -31.71 17.17 15.28
CA LEU A 128 -32.56 18.36 15.38
C LEU A 128 -33.85 18.15 14.58
N ALA A 129 -34.70 17.22 15.02
CA ALA A 129 -36.09 17.18 14.59
C ALA A 129 -36.97 17.40 15.83
N LEU A 130 -37.49 18.62 15.92
CA LEU A 130 -38.58 19.07 16.79
C LEU A 130 -39.89 18.32 16.43
N PRO A 131 -40.90 18.27 17.33
CA PRO A 131 -42.12 17.51 17.09
C PRO A 131 -42.95 18.20 16.01
N VAL A 132 -43.17 17.52 14.88
CA VAL A 132 -44.06 18.00 13.82
C VAL A 132 -45.44 17.39 14.02
N ALA A 133 -46.44 18.28 14.08
CA ALA A 133 -47.84 17.97 14.24
C ALA A 133 -48.36 17.06 13.11
N HIS A 134 -49.31 16.20 13.48
CA HIS A 134 -50.03 15.31 12.58
C HIS A 134 -50.74 16.09 11.46
N GLN A 135 -50.38 15.79 10.21
CA GLN A 135 -51.27 15.92 9.06
C GLN A 135 -51.34 14.57 8.33
N PRO A 136 -52.52 14.14 7.87
CA PRO A 136 -52.68 12.85 7.21
C PRO A 136 -52.05 12.91 5.82
N SER A 137 -50.99 12.12 5.62
CA SER A 137 -50.31 11.97 4.32
C SER A 137 -50.70 10.63 3.70
N ALA A 138 -51.09 10.68 2.43
CA ALA A 138 -51.39 9.51 1.63
C ALA A 138 -50.14 8.62 1.50
N ILE A 139 -50.31 7.33 1.79
CA ILE A 139 -49.29 6.31 1.68
C ILE A 139 -49.04 6.06 0.19
N ILE A 140 -47.85 6.41 -0.30
CA ILE A 140 -47.35 5.93 -1.59
C ILE A 140 -46.50 4.71 -1.28
N GLU A 141 -47.07 3.53 -1.44
CA GLU A 141 -46.33 2.27 -1.48
C GLU A 141 -45.52 2.24 -2.78
N VAL A 142 -44.24 2.61 -2.70
CA VAL A 142 -43.31 2.41 -3.81
C VAL A 142 -42.81 0.98 -3.72
N GLU A 143 -43.35 0.12 -4.57
CA GLU A 143 -42.92 -1.28 -4.69
C GLU A 143 -41.46 -1.33 -5.20
N PRO A 144 -40.52 -1.91 -4.44
CA PRO A 144 -39.12 -1.96 -4.84
C PRO A 144 -38.95 -2.84 -6.08
N PRO A 145 -38.06 -2.48 -7.03
CA PRO A 145 -37.86 -3.24 -8.25
C PRO A 145 -37.37 -4.66 -7.93
N LEU A 146 -38.00 -5.66 -8.56
CA LEU A 146 -37.66 -7.09 -8.50
C LEU A 146 -36.30 -7.35 -9.18
N LEU A 147 -35.22 -6.84 -8.61
CA LEU A 147 -33.86 -7.24 -8.96
C LEU A 147 -33.60 -8.57 -8.29
N ALA A 148 -33.22 -9.58 -9.08
CA ALA A 148 -32.72 -10.84 -8.55
C ALA A 148 -31.65 -10.53 -7.50
N SER A 149 -31.93 -10.87 -6.25
CA SER A 149 -31.15 -10.41 -5.11
C SER A 149 -29.75 -11.02 -5.20
N ALA A 150 -28.79 -10.20 -5.60
CA ALA A 150 -27.39 -10.59 -5.58
C ALA A 150 -27.00 -10.88 -4.12
N PRO A 151 -26.18 -11.91 -3.86
CA PRO A 151 -25.71 -12.19 -2.51
C PRO A 151 -24.81 -11.04 -2.02
N ALA A 152 -25.13 -10.51 -0.85
CA ALA A 152 -24.41 -9.44 -0.18
C ALA A 152 -23.72 -10.01 1.07
N ALA A 153 -22.43 -9.71 1.25
CA ALA A 153 -21.69 -10.13 2.45
C ALA A 153 -21.49 -8.95 3.40
N ILE A 154 -21.87 -9.14 4.66
CA ILE A 154 -21.68 -8.16 5.74
C ILE A 154 -20.55 -8.65 6.62
N LEU A 155 -19.53 -7.82 6.80
CA LEU A 155 -18.46 -8.08 7.76
C LEU A 155 -18.95 -7.72 9.17
N VAL A 156 -18.74 -8.62 10.14
CA VAL A 156 -19.11 -8.42 11.54
C VAL A 156 -17.84 -8.28 12.37
N LEU A 157 -17.65 -7.13 13.00
CA LEU A 157 -16.48 -6.83 13.81
C LEU A 157 -16.86 -6.70 15.28
N TYR A 158 -16.18 -7.46 16.13
CA TYR A 158 -16.27 -7.29 17.58
C TYR A 158 -15.15 -6.37 18.04
N ARG A 159 -15.49 -5.15 18.48
CA ARG A 159 -14.52 -4.14 18.96
C ARG A 159 -15.19 -3.19 19.96
N GLN A 160 -14.38 -2.49 20.75
CA GLN A 160 -14.90 -1.60 21.80
C GLN A 160 -15.21 -0.21 21.25
N ALA A 161 -14.36 0.30 20.37
CA ALA A 161 -14.53 1.55 19.64
C ALA A 161 -13.77 1.49 18.29
N ASP A 162 -13.98 2.51 17.45
CA ASP A 162 -13.44 2.55 16.09
C ASP A 162 -11.91 2.40 16.03
N ASP A 163 -11.22 3.01 16.99
CA ASP A 163 -9.75 3.04 17.08
C ASP A 163 -9.15 1.89 17.92
N THR A 164 -9.99 0.96 18.40
CA THR A 164 -9.52 -0.18 19.21
C THR A 164 -9.21 -1.39 18.34
N PRO A 165 -8.22 -2.23 18.73
CA PRO A 165 -7.92 -3.44 18.00
C PRO A 165 -9.16 -4.33 17.89
N VAL A 166 -9.32 -4.97 16.73
CA VAL A 166 -10.41 -5.91 16.49
C VAL A 166 -10.23 -7.12 17.40
N HIS A 167 -11.23 -7.40 18.22
CA HIS A 167 -11.23 -8.54 19.13
C HIS A 167 -11.57 -9.85 18.40
N ALA A 168 -12.59 -9.81 17.54
CA ALA A 168 -13.00 -10.95 16.72
C ALA A 168 -13.63 -10.50 15.40
N VAL A 169 -13.57 -11.37 14.40
CA VAL A 169 -14.13 -11.15 13.06
C VAL A 169 -15.10 -12.28 12.72
N ALA A 170 -16.27 -11.93 12.18
CA ALA A 170 -17.24 -12.84 11.57
C ALA A 170 -17.75 -12.25 10.26
N ALA A 171 -18.57 -13.01 9.53
CA ALA A 171 -19.27 -12.53 8.35
C ALA A 171 -20.65 -13.17 8.23
N GLU A 172 -21.57 -12.45 7.61
CA GLU A 172 -22.90 -12.93 7.26
C GLU A 172 -23.10 -12.72 5.76
N VAL A 173 -23.71 -13.68 5.05
CA VAL A 173 -24.12 -13.49 3.65
C VAL A 173 -25.62 -13.55 3.55
N TRP A 174 -26.19 -12.57 2.87
CA TRP A 174 -27.62 -12.35 2.71
C TRP A 174 -27.99 -12.35 1.23
N GLN A 175 -29.18 -12.84 0.90
CA GLN A 175 -29.78 -12.74 -0.42
C GLN A 175 -31.20 -12.22 -0.25
N GLY A 176 -31.40 -10.94 -0.55
CA GLY A 176 -32.64 -10.24 -0.19
C GLY A 176 -32.77 -10.21 1.33
N GLU A 177 -33.88 -10.73 1.84
CA GLU A 177 -34.17 -10.77 3.28
C GLU A 177 -33.68 -12.05 3.96
N GLN A 178 -33.16 -13.02 3.20
CA GLN A 178 -32.74 -14.31 3.74
C GLN A 178 -31.24 -14.34 4.00
N LYS A 179 -30.83 -14.64 5.24
CA LYS A 179 -29.45 -14.98 5.57
C LYS A 179 -29.12 -16.39 5.07
N ILE A 180 -28.17 -16.50 4.15
CA ILE A 180 -27.75 -17.78 3.56
C ILE A 180 -26.67 -18.45 4.41
N ILE A 181 -25.69 -17.68 4.89
CA ILE A 181 -24.59 -18.21 5.71
C ILE A 181 -24.20 -17.24 6.80
N GLU A 182 -23.79 -17.81 7.93
CA GLU A 182 -23.13 -17.12 9.02
C GLU A 182 -21.78 -17.78 9.28
N VAL A 183 -20.71 -17.02 9.12
CA VAL A 183 -19.35 -17.41 9.44
C VAL A 183 -19.11 -17.12 10.91
N LYS A 184 -18.82 -18.18 11.68
CA LYS A 184 -18.61 -18.07 13.13
C LYS A 184 -17.44 -17.12 13.44
N PRO A 185 -17.55 -16.32 14.51
CA PRO A 185 -16.48 -15.41 14.88
C PRO A 185 -15.18 -16.12 15.24
N VAL A 186 -14.06 -15.52 14.85
CA VAL A 186 -12.70 -15.96 15.20
C VAL A 186 -12.02 -14.87 16.00
N HIS A 187 -11.40 -15.23 17.13
CA HIS A 187 -10.62 -14.31 17.94
C HIS A 187 -9.41 -13.81 17.14
N CYS A 188 -9.27 -12.49 17.07
CA CYS A 188 -8.11 -11.82 16.50
C CYS A 188 -7.14 -11.29 17.56
N MET A 189 -7.46 -11.48 18.85
CA MET A 189 -6.62 -10.99 19.94
C MET A 189 -5.22 -11.63 19.89
N GLY A 190 -4.18 -10.79 19.86
CA GLY A 190 -2.79 -11.22 19.66
C GLY A 190 -2.33 -11.29 18.21
N MET A 191 -3.23 -11.15 17.23
CA MET A 191 -2.86 -10.98 15.82
C MET A 191 -2.46 -9.53 15.55
N ARG A 192 -1.43 -9.34 14.72
CA ARG A 192 -1.08 -8.02 14.17
C ARG A 192 -2.11 -7.60 13.12
N ALA A 193 -2.25 -6.30 12.90
CA ALA A 193 -3.27 -5.73 12.00
C ALA A 193 -3.16 -6.24 10.55
N ASP A 194 -1.94 -6.47 10.07
CA ASP A 194 -1.67 -7.09 8.77
C ASP A 194 -2.24 -8.51 8.68
N ARG A 195 -2.07 -9.33 9.72
CA ARG A 195 -2.63 -10.69 9.78
C ARG A 195 -4.15 -10.72 9.84
N VAL A 196 -4.76 -9.74 10.50
CA VAL A 196 -6.24 -9.61 10.51
C VAL A 196 -6.74 -9.22 9.11
N ALA A 197 -6.07 -8.28 8.46
CA ALA A 197 -6.41 -7.90 7.08
C ALA A 197 -6.26 -9.07 6.10
N ASP A 198 -5.18 -9.86 6.22
CA ASP A 198 -4.97 -11.06 5.41
C ASP A 198 -6.05 -12.12 5.66
N TYR A 199 -6.45 -12.33 6.92
CA TYR A 199 -7.56 -13.23 7.25
C TYR A 199 -8.88 -12.78 6.59
N ILE A 200 -9.20 -11.49 6.64
CA ILE A 200 -10.42 -10.94 6.01
C ILE A 200 -10.38 -11.13 4.48
N LYS A 201 -9.21 -10.99 3.83
CA LYS A 201 -9.06 -11.26 2.40
C LYS A 201 -9.28 -12.73 2.06
N THR A 202 -8.71 -13.65 2.85
CA THR A 202 -8.92 -15.09 2.67
C THR A 202 -10.41 -15.42 2.85
N LEU A 203 -11.05 -14.86 3.87
CA LEU A 203 -12.48 -15.02 4.10
C LEU A 203 -13.31 -14.54 2.90
N LEU A 204 -12.99 -13.37 2.33
CA LEU A 204 -13.66 -12.87 1.13
C LEU A 204 -13.44 -13.80 -0.07
N SER A 205 -12.23 -14.34 -0.25
CA SER A 205 -11.93 -15.30 -1.31
C SER A 205 -12.78 -16.57 -1.18
N ASP A 206 -12.94 -17.09 0.04
CA ASP A 206 -13.79 -18.26 0.30
C ASP A 206 -15.27 -17.98 0.03
N LEU A 207 -15.76 -16.79 0.42
CA LEU A 207 -17.12 -16.36 0.15
C LEU A 207 -17.36 -16.12 -1.35
N HIS A 208 -16.36 -15.60 -2.06
CA HIS A 208 -16.40 -15.43 -3.51
C HIS A 208 -16.56 -16.78 -4.22
N GLN A 209 -15.75 -17.77 -3.85
CA GLN A 209 -15.79 -19.09 -4.45
C GLN A 209 -17.15 -19.79 -4.26
N ARG A 210 -17.81 -19.58 -3.11
CA ARG A 210 -19.05 -20.29 -2.75
C ARG A 210 -20.32 -19.54 -3.14
N PHE A 211 -20.30 -18.21 -3.10
CA PHE A 211 -21.49 -17.38 -3.20
C PHE A 211 -21.33 -16.25 -4.22
N ALA A 212 -20.25 -16.20 -5.00
CA ALA A 212 -19.97 -15.14 -5.98
C ALA A 212 -19.96 -13.70 -5.39
N VAL A 213 -19.74 -13.58 -4.07
CA VAL A 213 -19.55 -12.31 -3.39
C VAL A 213 -18.23 -11.71 -3.84
N THR A 214 -18.21 -10.46 -4.31
CA THR A 214 -16.98 -9.80 -4.78
C THR A 214 -16.37 -8.85 -3.75
N ARG A 215 -17.18 -8.38 -2.80
CA ARG A 215 -16.77 -7.46 -1.73
C ARG A 215 -17.70 -7.60 -0.52
N PHE A 216 -17.25 -7.13 0.63
CA PHE A 216 -18.15 -6.85 1.74
C PHE A 216 -18.93 -5.56 1.47
N GLU A 217 -20.13 -5.47 2.04
CA GLU A 217 -20.92 -4.24 2.08
C GLU A 217 -20.19 -3.15 2.87
N ASP A 218 -20.36 -1.91 2.43
CA ASP A 218 -19.72 -0.74 3.06
C ASP A 218 -20.19 -0.55 4.51
N VAL A 219 -21.37 -1.07 4.84
CA VAL A 219 -21.92 -1.10 6.20
C VAL A 219 -21.40 -2.34 6.92
N ILE A 220 -20.36 -2.13 7.73
CA ILE A 220 -19.85 -3.14 8.66
C ILE A 220 -20.77 -3.19 9.89
N LYS A 221 -21.09 -4.39 10.34
CA LYS A 221 -21.83 -4.62 11.58
C LYS A 221 -20.86 -4.64 12.76
N GLU A 222 -20.86 -3.57 13.53
CA GLU A 222 -20.03 -3.47 14.74
C GLU A 222 -20.78 -3.97 15.96
N MET A 223 -20.15 -4.89 16.68
CA MET A 223 -20.68 -5.53 17.86
C MET A 223 -19.79 -5.23 19.07
N PRO A 224 -20.36 -4.94 20.25
CA PRO A 224 -19.58 -4.80 21.46
C PRO A 224 -18.79 -6.08 21.76
N VAL A 225 -17.56 -5.92 22.24
CA VAL A 225 -16.67 -7.05 22.61
C VAL A 225 -17.32 -8.01 23.60
N GLN A 226 -18.12 -7.48 24.53
CA GLN A 226 -18.84 -8.24 25.55
C GLN A 226 -19.87 -9.21 24.94
N GLN A 227 -20.31 -8.94 23.70
CA GLN A 227 -21.24 -9.78 22.96
C GLN A 227 -20.54 -10.79 22.03
N CYS A 228 -19.21 -10.93 22.13
CA CYS A 228 -18.48 -11.96 21.40
C CYS A 228 -19.08 -13.34 21.69
N PRO A 229 -19.55 -14.13 20.72
CA PRO A 229 -20.20 -15.41 21.01
C PRO A 229 -19.21 -16.54 21.27
N ILE A 230 -17.90 -16.30 21.13
CA ILE A 230 -16.87 -17.35 21.28
C ILE A 230 -16.87 -17.85 22.75
N PRO A 231 -16.91 -19.17 22.98
CA PRO A 231 -16.77 -19.75 24.32
C PRO A 231 -15.44 -19.33 24.96
N SER A 232 -15.41 -19.18 26.28
CA SER A 232 -14.21 -18.77 27.04
C SER A 232 -13.53 -17.47 26.53
N CYS A 233 -14.31 -16.54 25.95
CA CYS A 233 -13.77 -15.25 25.54
C CYS A 233 -13.27 -14.47 26.78
N PRO A 234 -12.00 -14.02 26.80
CA PRO A 234 -11.42 -13.35 27.97
C PRO A 234 -12.08 -12.00 28.28
N LEU A 235 -12.66 -11.35 27.28
CA LEU A 235 -13.25 -10.00 27.40
C LEU A 235 -14.75 -10.02 27.74
N LYS A 236 -15.33 -11.17 28.08
CA LYS A 236 -16.73 -11.28 28.53
C LYS A 236 -16.95 -10.86 29.98
N ASN A 237 -15.93 -11.01 30.82
CA ASN A 237 -16.06 -10.89 32.28
C ASN A 237 -15.36 -9.66 32.87
N ASP A 238 -14.76 -8.79 32.05
CA ASP A 238 -14.23 -7.52 32.51
C ASP A 238 -15.40 -6.53 32.75
N ARG A 239 -15.97 -6.60 33.95
CA ARG A 239 -16.87 -5.59 34.52
C ARG A 239 -16.11 -4.72 35.50
#